data_AF-A0A522BIV7-F1
#
_entry.id   AF-A0A522BIV7-F1
#
_cell.length_a   1.000
_cell.length_b   1.000
_cell.length_c   1.000
_cell.angle_alpha   90.00
_cell.angle_beta   90.00
_cell.angle_gamma   90.00
#
_symmetry.space_group_name_H-M   'P 1'
#
loop_
_entity.id
_entity.type
_entity.pdbx_description
1 polymer ?
#
loop_
_entity_poly.entity_id
_entity_poly.type
_entity_poly.pdbx_seq_one_letter_code
_entity_poly.pdbx_strand_id
1 'polypeptide(L)'
;MKTKILLAAAVVMASGYALAFGPHDNNCTDCHSLHYAKGKAIIGVAPKGEGEKSDIPLCLGCHNKEEGIMPIIISATHPVGGKPVKVKVPADLLRADGTMGCSSCHDPHPSNPSYKYLQGDVKKAGELGKFCAMCHQEKVDMKEFKTVSAPAESKPTIPTVSVPKKQ
;
A
#
# COMPACT_ATOMS: atom_id res chain seq x y z
N MET A 1 -42.30 38.70 8.17
CA MET A 1 -40.94 38.76 8.77
C MET A 1 -40.41 37.40 9.23
N LYS A 2 -41.18 36.59 9.97
CA LYS A 2 -40.74 35.27 10.49
C LYS A 2 -40.28 34.27 9.41
N THR A 3 -40.92 34.26 8.23
CA THR A 3 -40.59 33.35 7.12
C THR A 3 -39.29 33.69 6.39
N LYS A 4 -38.91 34.98 6.32
CA LYS A 4 -37.64 35.41 5.68
C LYS A 4 -36.41 35.12 6.55
N ILE A 5 -36.59 35.09 7.88
CA ILE A 5 -35.55 34.77 8.85
C ILE A 5 -35.27 33.25 8.87
N LEU A 6 -36.32 32.42 8.72
CA LEU A 6 -36.17 30.96 8.63
C LEU A 6 -35.43 30.49 7.37
N LEU A 7 -35.67 31.16 6.22
CA LEU A 7 -34.95 30.85 4.98
C LEU A 7 -33.48 31.28 5.02
N ALA A 8 -33.15 32.40 5.67
CA ALA A 8 -31.76 32.84 5.84
C ALA A 8 -30.96 31.89 6.74
N ALA A 9 -31.55 31.33 7.79
CA ALA A 9 -30.88 30.39 8.69
C ALA A 9 -30.60 29.02 8.03
N ALA A 10 -31.51 28.53 7.18
CA ALA A 10 -31.33 27.24 6.48
C ALA A 10 -30.22 27.30 5.41
N VAL A 11 -30.05 28.44 4.73
CA VAL A 11 -29.00 28.61 3.70
C VAL A 11 -27.61 28.70 4.33
N VAL A 12 -27.46 29.36 5.48
CA VAL A 12 -26.16 29.49 6.17
C VAL A 12 -25.70 28.16 6.77
N MET A 13 -26.62 27.34 7.32
CA MET A 13 -26.25 26.01 7.82
C MET A 13 -25.88 25.03 6.71
N ALA A 14 -26.53 25.08 5.54
CA ALA A 14 -26.21 24.19 4.42
C ALA A 14 -24.81 24.46 3.82
N SER A 15 -24.34 25.71 3.83
CA SER A 15 -23.01 26.09 3.34
C SER A 15 -21.85 25.67 4.26
N GLY A 16 -22.10 25.44 5.56
CA GLY A 16 -21.07 25.01 6.50
C GLY A 16 -20.66 23.54 6.35
N TYR A 17 -21.59 22.68 5.91
CA TYR A 17 -21.31 21.24 5.73
C TYR A 17 -20.54 20.92 4.45
N ALA A 18 -20.61 21.77 3.43
CA ALA A 18 -19.96 21.53 2.13
C ALA A 18 -18.45 21.82 2.13
N LEU A 19 -17.93 22.57 3.11
CA LEU A 19 -16.52 22.95 3.19
C LEU A 19 -15.70 22.18 4.23
N ALA A 20 -16.33 21.31 5.04
CA ALA A 20 -15.63 20.56 6.09
C ALA A 20 -15.12 19.18 5.61
N PHE A 21 -15.60 18.66 4.48
CA PHE A 21 -15.11 17.42 3.89
C PHE A 21 -14.55 17.71 2.49
N GLY A 22 -13.31 18.20 2.45
CA GLY A 22 -12.52 18.14 1.22
C GLY A 22 -12.15 16.69 0.89
N PRO A 23 -11.86 16.35 -0.38
CA PRO A 23 -11.55 14.99 -0.84
C PRO A 23 -10.14 14.52 -0.43
N HIS A 24 -9.65 14.90 0.76
CA HIS A 24 -8.22 14.89 1.09
C HIS A 24 -7.75 13.74 1.99
N ASP A 25 -8.64 12.89 2.51
CA ASP A 25 -8.27 11.78 3.41
C ASP A 25 -8.84 10.43 2.97
N ASN A 26 -8.60 10.03 1.73
CA ASN A 26 -8.88 8.68 1.27
C ASN A 26 -7.69 7.76 1.59
N ASN A 27 -7.81 7.01 2.69
CA ASN A 27 -7.00 5.86 3.11
C ASN A 27 -5.52 6.12 3.48
N CYS A 28 -4.97 7.32 3.25
CA CYS A 28 -3.59 7.65 3.66
C CYS A 28 -3.42 7.64 5.18
N THR A 29 -4.46 8.09 5.90
CA THR A 29 -4.46 8.22 7.35
C THR A 29 -4.56 6.90 8.10
N ASP A 30 -4.94 5.82 7.39
CA ASP A 30 -5.03 4.48 7.97
C ASP A 30 -3.64 3.98 8.37
N CYS A 31 -2.61 4.38 7.62
CA CYS A 31 -1.22 4.09 7.94
C CYS A 31 -0.50 5.31 8.52
N HIS A 32 -0.77 6.53 8.04
CA HIS A 32 -0.10 7.77 8.48
C HIS A 32 -1.00 8.66 9.36
N SER A 33 -0.83 8.63 10.67
CA SER A 33 -1.60 9.45 11.61
C SER A 33 -0.84 10.68 12.11
N LEU A 34 -1.21 11.87 11.64
CA LEU A 34 -0.58 13.14 12.04
C LEU A 34 -0.70 13.44 13.54
N HIS A 35 -1.81 13.05 14.16
CA HIS A 35 -2.11 13.34 15.57
C HIS A 35 -1.77 12.18 16.51
N TYR A 36 -1.76 10.94 16.00
CA TYR A 36 -1.66 9.72 16.81
C TYR A 36 -0.59 8.75 16.30
N ALA A 37 0.48 9.27 15.68
CA ALA A 37 1.61 8.45 15.26
C ALA A 37 2.21 7.70 16.47
N LYS A 38 2.42 6.40 16.29
CA LYS A 38 3.09 5.50 17.24
C LYS A 38 4.49 5.08 16.76
N GLY A 39 4.80 5.29 15.47
CA GLY A 39 6.08 4.93 14.85
C GLY A 39 6.79 6.10 14.18
N LYS A 40 7.92 5.81 13.54
CA LYS A 40 8.65 6.76 12.68
C LYS A 40 7.78 7.14 11.47
N ALA A 41 8.05 8.29 10.83
CA ALA A 41 7.34 8.73 9.62
C ALA A 41 5.80 8.78 9.74
N ILE A 42 5.30 9.20 10.91
CA ILE A 42 3.87 9.44 11.14
C ILE A 42 3.06 8.13 11.15
N ILE A 43 3.70 6.96 11.25
CA ILE A 43 2.99 5.68 11.26
C ILE A 43 2.05 5.58 12.48
N GLY A 44 0.78 5.26 12.24
CA GLY A 44 -0.29 5.17 13.25
C GLY A 44 -0.26 3.92 14.14
N VAL A 45 0.56 2.92 13.81
CA VAL A 45 0.72 1.68 14.58
C VAL A 45 2.12 1.50 15.14
N ALA A 46 2.20 0.82 16.28
CA ALA A 46 3.49 0.40 16.81
C ALA A 46 3.98 -0.83 16.01
N PRO A 47 5.23 -0.84 15.55
CA PRO A 47 5.78 -2.03 14.91
C PRO A 47 5.77 -3.24 15.86
N LYS A 48 5.39 -4.41 15.36
CA LYS A 48 5.37 -5.68 16.12
C LYS A 48 6.24 -6.75 15.47
N GLY A 49 7.11 -7.39 16.24
CA GLY A 49 8.02 -8.43 15.76
C GLY A 49 9.45 -7.94 15.55
N GLU A 50 10.31 -8.83 15.07
CA GLU A 50 11.76 -8.59 14.95
C GLU A 50 12.16 -8.04 13.59
N GLY A 51 13.28 -7.30 13.56
CA GLY A 51 13.89 -6.75 12.35
C GLY A 51 13.61 -5.27 12.14
N GLU A 52 14.29 -4.40 12.90
CA GLU A 52 14.12 -2.93 12.84
C GLU A 52 14.35 -2.33 11.43
N LYS A 53 15.15 -3.00 10.60
CA LYS A 53 15.42 -2.61 9.20
C LYS A 53 14.49 -3.26 8.18
N SER A 54 13.44 -3.94 8.63
CA SER A 54 12.45 -4.62 7.80
C SER A 54 11.11 -3.86 7.80
N ASP A 55 10.32 -4.04 6.75
CA ASP A 55 8.91 -3.62 6.71
C ASP A 55 7.99 -4.61 7.44
N ILE A 56 8.48 -5.82 7.74
CA ILE A 56 7.70 -6.87 8.42
C ILE A 56 7.11 -6.36 9.75
N PRO A 57 7.89 -5.73 10.67
CA PRO A 57 7.32 -5.27 11.92
C PRO A 57 6.24 -4.20 11.76
N LEU A 58 6.38 -3.35 10.73
CA LEU A 58 5.38 -2.34 10.41
C LEU A 58 4.07 -2.99 9.99
N CYS A 59 4.11 -3.91 9.03
CA CYS A 59 2.91 -4.61 8.54
C CYS A 59 2.24 -5.43 9.65
N LEU A 60 3.02 -6.10 10.50
CA LEU A 60 2.52 -6.85 11.64
C LEU A 60 1.97 -5.94 12.76
N GLY A 61 2.27 -4.65 12.77
CA GLY A 61 1.61 -3.67 13.64
C GLY A 61 0.08 -3.67 13.43
N CYS A 62 -0.39 -3.96 12.22
CA CYS A 62 -1.82 -4.11 11.91
C CYS A 62 -2.25 -5.56 11.60
N HIS A 63 -1.41 -6.37 10.96
CA HIS A 63 -1.73 -7.75 10.54
C HIS A 63 -1.40 -8.78 11.62
N ASN A 64 -1.78 -8.51 12.86
CA ASN A 64 -1.57 -9.42 14.00
C ASN A 64 -2.89 -9.91 14.59
N LYS A 65 -2.81 -10.84 15.54
CA LYS A 65 -3.97 -11.49 16.16
C LYS A 65 -4.61 -10.66 17.29
N GLU A 66 -3.93 -9.65 17.79
CA GLU A 66 -4.33 -8.90 18.99
C GLU A 66 -5.09 -7.62 18.63
N GLU A 67 -4.63 -6.89 17.61
CA GLU A 67 -5.18 -5.60 17.19
C GLU A 67 -4.94 -5.35 15.69
N GLY A 68 -5.78 -4.49 15.10
CA GLY A 68 -5.63 -4.05 13.70
C GLY A 68 -6.63 -4.70 12.73
N ILE A 69 -6.12 -5.14 11.58
CA ILE A 69 -6.90 -5.72 10.48
C ILE A 69 -6.67 -7.24 10.39
N MET A 70 -7.15 -7.88 9.32
CA MET A 70 -7.07 -9.33 9.13
C MET A 70 -5.65 -9.87 9.41
N PRO A 71 -5.48 -10.79 10.38
CA PRO A 71 -4.16 -11.31 10.75
C PRO A 71 -3.53 -12.12 9.61
N ILE A 72 -2.21 -12.10 9.53
CA ILE A 72 -1.43 -12.94 8.60
C ILE A 72 -0.61 -13.95 9.39
N ILE A 73 -0.69 -15.22 8.97
CA ILE A 73 0.12 -16.30 9.54
C ILE A 73 1.33 -16.50 8.62
N ILE A 74 2.46 -15.85 8.94
CA ILE A 74 3.67 -15.87 8.09
C ILE A 74 4.14 -17.28 7.74
N SER A 75 3.99 -18.24 8.67
CA SER A 75 4.37 -19.65 8.42
C SER A 75 3.53 -20.35 7.36
N ALA A 76 2.36 -19.80 7.02
CA ALA A 76 1.47 -20.30 5.97
C ALA A 76 1.54 -19.47 4.67
N THR A 77 2.39 -18.43 4.63
CA THR A 77 2.56 -17.57 3.45
C THR A 77 3.91 -17.77 2.78
N HIS A 78 4.18 -16.98 1.73
CA HIS A 78 5.50 -16.96 1.11
C HIS A 78 6.57 -16.46 2.10
N PRO A 79 7.81 -17.01 2.08
CA PRO A 79 8.85 -16.61 3.02
C PRO A 79 9.24 -15.14 2.90
N VAL A 80 9.37 -14.47 4.05
CA VAL A 80 9.87 -13.10 4.22
C VAL A 80 11.02 -13.09 5.23
N GLY A 81 11.83 -12.02 5.24
CA GLY A 81 12.97 -11.83 6.13
C GLY A 81 14.27 -12.51 5.68
N GLY A 82 14.21 -13.36 4.65
CA GLY A 82 15.36 -14.04 4.06
C GLY A 82 15.72 -13.52 2.67
N LYS A 83 16.91 -13.89 2.19
CA LYS A 83 17.31 -13.66 0.80
C LYS A 83 16.80 -14.79 -0.10
N PRO A 84 16.35 -14.52 -1.33
CA PRO A 84 16.02 -15.59 -2.28
C PRO A 84 17.26 -16.44 -2.58
N VAL A 85 17.12 -17.77 -2.51
CA VAL A 85 18.23 -18.71 -2.77
C VAL A 85 18.00 -19.63 -3.97
N LYS A 86 16.73 -19.88 -4.35
CA LYS A 86 16.38 -20.83 -5.43
C LYS A 86 15.86 -20.15 -6.70
N VAL A 87 15.60 -18.85 -6.64
CA VAL A 87 14.95 -18.10 -7.71
C VAL A 87 15.59 -16.72 -7.80
N LYS A 88 15.78 -16.24 -9.03
CA LYS A 88 16.25 -14.89 -9.28
C LYS A 88 15.06 -13.95 -9.18
N VAL A 89 15.04 -13.13 -8.13
CA VAL A 89 14.01 -12.11 -7.93
C VAL A 89 14.50 -10.79 -8.52
N PRO A 90 13.67 -10.02 -9.26
CA PRO A 90 14.01 -8.68 -9.70
C PRO A 90 14.46 -7.79 -8.53
N ALA A 91 15.54 -7.01 -8.72
CA ALA A 91 16.12 -6.20 -7.65
C ALA A 91 15.14 -5.16 -7.08
N ASP A 92 14.26 -4.62 -7.94
CA ASP A 92 13.26 -3.62 -7.54
C ASP A 92 12.16 -4.19 -6.62
N LEU A 93 12.03 -5.52 -6.55
CA LEU A 93 11.16 -6.20 -5.60
C LEU A 93 11.88 -6.60 -4.32
N LEU A 94 13.20 -6.42 -4.25
CA LEU A 94 13.96 -6.72 -3.04
C LEU A 94 14.17 -5.46 -2.21
N ARG A 95 14.29 -5.66 -0.90
CA ARG A 95 14.77 -4.60 -0.02
C ARG A 95 16.22 -4.26 -0.35
N ALA A 96 16.68 -3.09 0.11
CA ALA A 96 18.04 -2.62 -0.13
C ALA A 96 19.15 -3.59 0.35
N ASP A 97 18.86 -4.44 1.33
CA ASP A 97 19.78 -5.47 1.84
C ASP A 97 19.69 -6.81 1.08
N GLY A 98 18.84 -6.89 0.06
CA GLY A 98 18.57 -8.07 -0.76
C GLY A 98 17.60 -9.07 -0.15
N THR A 99 16.93 -8.73 0.96
CA THR A 99 15.92 -9.59 1.59
C THR A 99 14.53 -9.38 1.01
N MET A 100 13.68 -10.40 1.15
CA MET A 100 12.25 -10.32 0.86
C MET A 100 11.51 -9.70 2.05
N GLY A 101 10.72 -8.66 1.79
CA GLY A 101 9.79 -8.06 2.75
C GLY A 101 8.34 -8.29 2.36
N CYS A 102 7.41 -7.72 3.11
CA CYS A 102 6.00 -7.67 2.70
C CYS A 102 5.84 -6.85 1.41
N SER A 103 6.60 -5.76 1.29
CA SER A 103 6.60 -4.84 0.14
C SER A 103 7.17 -5.44 -1.14
N SER A 104 7.92 -6.53 -1.02
CA SER A 104 8.42 -7.30 -2.17
C SER A 104 7.30 -7.91 -3.00
N CYS A 105 6.13 -8.10 -2.39
CA CYS A 105 4.95 -8.67 -3.03
C CYS A 105 3.79 -7.69 -3.08
N HIS A 106 3.66 -6.79 -2.09
CA HIS A 106 2.57 -5.83 -1.98
C HIS A 106 3.05 -4.37 -2.09
N ASP A 107 2.41 -3.53 -2.88
CA ASP A 107 2.55 -2.06 -2.78
C ASP A 107 1.31 -1.47 -2.12
N PRO A 108 1.35 -1.16 -0.81
CA PRO A 108 0.20 -0.68 -0.05
C PRO A 108 -0.18 0.78 -0.38
N HIS A 109 0.57 1.47 -1.23
CA HIS A 109 0.21 2.83 -1.59
C HIS A 109 -1.05 2.88 -2.48
N PRO A 110 -1.92 3.89 -2.30
CA PRO A 110 -3.19 3.99 -3.04
C PRO A 110 -3.06 4.06 -4.57
N SER A 111 -1.87 4.39 -5.08
CA SER A 111 -1.57 4.40 -6.51
C SER A 111 -1.54 3.00 -7.14
N ASN A 112 -1.51 1.93 -6.35
CA ASN A 112 -1.54 0.56 -6.84
C ASN A 112 -2.98 0.00 -6.85
N PRO A 113 -3.65 -0.08 -8.02
CA PRO A 113 -4.98 -0.65 -8.14
C PRO A 113 -4.98 -2.18 -8.25
N SER A 114 -3.82 -2.83 -8.19
CA SER A 114 -3.73 -4.26 -8.39
C SER A 114 -4.44 -5.04 -7.29
N TYR A 115 -4.89 -6.22 -7.66
CA TYR A 115 -5.58 -7.19 -6.82
C TYR A 115 -4.81 -7.40 -5.52
N LYS A 116 -5.46 -7.03 -4.41
CA LYS A 116 -4.88 -7.11 -3.06
C LYS A 116 -3.53 -6.41 -2.96
N TYR A 117 -3.37 -5.30 -3.69
CA TYR A 117 -2.16 -4.49 -3.69
C TYR A 117 -0.91 -5.24 -4.17
N LEU A 118 -1.04 -6.30 -4.97
CA LEU A 118 0.14 -7.01 -5.47
C LEU A 118 1.01 -6.12 -6.37
N GLN A 119 2.32 -6.32 -6.34
CA GLN A 119 3.25 -5.74 -7.30
C GLN A 119 2.93 -6.27 -8.72
N GLY A 120 3.10 -5.44 -9.75
CA GLY A 120 2.79 -5.78 -11.14
C GLY A 120 1.31 -5.62 -11.53
N ASP A 121 0.95 -5.99 -12.77
CA ASP A 121 -0.41 -5.83 -13.33
C ASP A 121 -1.28 -7.07 -13.10
N VAL A 122 -1.76 -7.23 -11.87
CA VAL A 122 -2.65 -8.32 -11.47
C VAL A 122 -4.01 -7.72 -11.16
N LYS A 123 -5.01 -7.83 -12.05
CA LYS A 123 -6.27 -7.09 -11.84
C LYS A 123 -7.28 -7.83 -10.97
N LYS A 124 -7.14 -9.15 -10.87
CA LYS A 124 -8.09 -10.04 -10.18
C LYS A 124 -7.44 -11.37 -9.79
N ALA A 125 -8.12 -12.12 -8.91
CA ALA A 125 -7.64 -13.42 -8.43
C ALA A 125 -7.24 -14.40 -9.55
N GLY A 126 -8.00 -14.45 -10.65
CA GLY A 126 -7.70 -15.31 -11.80
C GLY A 126 -6.44 -14.96 -12.58
N GLU A 127 -5.78 -13.84 -12.25
CA GLU A 127 -4.52 -13.41 -12.89
C GLU A 127 -3.30 -13.59 -11.98
N LEU A 128 -3.46 -14.27 -10.83
CA LEU A 128 -2.38 -14.45 -9.87
C LEU A 128 -1.14 -15.13 -10.48
N GLY A 129 -1.32 -15.98 -11.49
CA GLY A 129 -0.20 -16.59 -12.22
C GLY A 129 0.76 -15.57 -12.84
N LYS A 130 0.29 -14.40 -13.27
CA LYS A 130 1.15 -13.32 -13.77
C LYS A 130 2.14 -12.84 -12.70
N PHE A 131 1.68 -12.70 -11.46
CA PHE A 131 2.52 -12.33 -10.33
C PHE A 131 3.54 -13.42 -10.03
N CYS A 132 3.08 -14.67 -9.95
CA CYS A 132 3.96 -15.82 -9.71
C CYS A 132 5.08 -15.89 -10.76
N ALA A 133 4.76 -15.61 -12.03
CA ALA A 133 5.70 -15.63 -13.14
C ALA A 133 6.77 -14.54 -13.07
N MET A 134 6.60 -13.47 -12.29
CA MET A 134 7.63 -12.44 -12.09
C MET A 134 8.92 -13.02 -11.49
N CYS A 135 8.80 -14.11 -10.73
CA CYS A 135 9.92 -14.82 -10.13
C CYS A 135 10.01 -16.27 -10.63
N HIS A 136 8.88 -16.97 -10.75
CA HIS A 136 8.81 -18.39 -11.08
C HIS A 136 8.32 -18.64 -12.52
N GLN A 137 9.02 -18.10 -13.52
CA GLN A 137 8.64 -18.20 -14.94
C GLN A 137 8.38 -19.64 -15.41
N GLU A 138 9.21 -20.58 -14.98
CA GLU A 138 9.11 -22.00 -15.38
C GLU A 138 7.97 -22.75 -14.68
N LYS A 139 7.31 -22.14 -13.69
CA LYS A 139 6.22 -22.78 -12.92
C LYS A 139 4.83 -22.29 -13.32
N VAL A 140 4.74 -21.44 -14.34
CA VAL A 140 3.49 -20.85 -14.80
C VAL A 140 3.33 -21.11 -16.29
N ASP A 141 2.21 -21.72 -16.70
CA ASP A 141 1.88 -21.80 -18.12
C ASP A 141 1.36 -20.43 -18.59
N MET A 142 2.28 -19.63 -19.13
CA MET A 142 1.97 -18.29 -19.64
C MET A 142 0.97 -18.32 -20.82
N LYS A 143 0.72 -19.48 -21.44
CA LYS A 143 -0.28 -19.60 -22.52
C LYS A 143 -1.69 -19.31 -22.01
N GLU A 144 -1.95 -19.50 -20.72
CA GLU A 144 -3.22 -19.18 -20.08
C GLU A 144 -3.47 -17.67 -19.91
N PHE A 145 -2.43 -16.82 -20.03
CA PHE A 145 -2.52 -15.37 -19.80
C PHE A 145 -2.34 -14.51 -21.07
N LYS A 146 -2.34 -15.14 -22.26
CA LYS A 146 -1.97 -14.56 -23.58
C LYS A 146 -2.75 -13.33 -24.09
N THR A 147 -3.73 -12.80 -23.36
CA THR A 147 -4.40 -11.55 -23.74
C THR A 147 -3.81 -10.31 -23.11
N VAL A 148 -2.74 -10.42 -22.31
CA VAL A 148 -2.16 -9.27 -21.62
C VAL A 148 -0.72 -9.08 -22.06
N SER A 149 -0.57 -8.24 -23.08
CA SER A 149 0.70 -7.68 -23.54
C SER A 149 1.50 -7.16 -22.34
N ALA A 150 2.81 -7.39 -22.36
CA ALA A 150 3.75 -6.90 -21.36
C ALA A 150 3.50 -5.41 -21.05
N PRO A 151 3.52 -4.98 -19.78
CA PRO A 151 3.48 -3.56 -19.50
C PRO A 151 4.71 -2.92 -20.13
N ALA A 152 4.47 -1.85 -20.88
CA ALA A 152 5.55 -0.97 -21.33
C ALA A 152 6.38 -0.57 -20.10
N GLU A 153 7.70 -0.58 -20.22
CA GLU A 153 8.62 -0.10 -19.20
C GLU A 153 8.30 1.38 -18.89
N SER A 154 7.43 1.63 -17.90
CA SER A 154 7.29 2.96 -17.34
C SER A 154 8.37 3.11 -16.27
N LYS A 155 9.47 3.76 -16.66
CA LYS A 155 10.52 4.20 -15.73
C LYS A 155 9.84 4.91 -14.55
N PRO A 156 10.13 4.54 -13.28
CA PRO A 156 9.57 5.23 -12.13
C PRO A 156 9.96 6.70 -12.20
N THR A 157 8.99 7.57 -12.49
CA THR A 157 9.21 9.00 -12.41
C THR A 157 9.00 9.36 -10.95
N ILE A 158 10.09 9.38 -10.18
CA ILE A 158 10.09 9.94 -8.83
C ILE A 158 9.70 11.41 -9.01
N PRO A 159 8.55 11.87 -8.49
CA PRO A 159 8.25 13.29 -8.49
C PRO A 159 9.34 13.98 -7.66
N THR A 160 10.10 14.87 -8.30
CA THR A 160 11.07 15.72 -7.62
C THR A 160 10.31 16.71 -6.77
N VAL A 161 10.05 16.34 -5.51
CA VAL A 161 9.60 17.28 -4.50
C VAL A 161 10.80 18.17 -4.17
N SER A 162 10.84 19.35 -4.79
CA SER A 162 11.75 20.41 -4.42
C SER A 162 11.44 20.84 -2.99
N VAL A 163 12.26 20.39 -2.03
CA VAL A 163 12.23 20.87 -0.65
C VAL A 163 12.58 22.37 -0.69
N PRO A 164 11.69 23.28 -0.26
CA PRO A 164 12.04 24.69 -0.19
C PRO A 164 13.18 24.87 0.82
N LYS A 165 14.23 25.55 0.37
CA LYS A 165 15.38 25.90 1.21
C LYS A 165 14.86 26.78 2.34
N LYS A 166 15.00 26.29 3.57
CA LYS A 166 14.62 26.98 4.81
C LYS A 166 15.22 28.40 4.79
N GLN A 167 14.36 29.42 4.89
CA GLN A 167 14.74 30.79 5.23
C GLN A 167 14.97 30.89 6.73
#